data_AF-A0A1I3CLD3-F1
#
_entry.id   AF-A0A1I3CLD3-F1
#
_cell.length_a   1.000
_cell.length_b   1.000
_cell.length_c   1.000
_cell.angle_alpha   90.00
_cell.angle_beta   90.00
_cell.angle_gamma   90.00
#
_symmetry.space_group_name_H-M   'P 1'
#
loop_
_entity.id
_entity.type
_entity.pdbx_description
1 polymer ?
#
loop_
_entity_poly.entity_id
_entity_poly.type
_entity_poly.pdbx_seq_one_letter_code
_entity_poly.pdbx_strand_id
1 'polypeptide(L)'
;MTDTTTTLVTATGEGAGKTAITLALARLAADRDGSVGYMKPKGTRLQSNVGKTLDRDPMLAREVLGLDAEMHQMEPVVYSPTFIEGVVRGTEDAEALRERIREEFDGLAADRDHVFLEGGGDWTTGGVVDLTDVDVAELLDARVVLVADYATPGDLDAVLAAADAFGDRLAGVVFNKVGDAAFDSLDHDGIPFLEARGISVFGALPHEKELAGVTVADLADELGAELLTDGPTDAFVERFLVGAMGGDEALRHFRRARDAAVITGGDRADVQTAALDASGVKCLVLTGGHRPSGAVLGRAAEAGTAVLAVNTDTATAIDRVEAVISGGRTRDARTVDRMAELLEAHVDVDALV
;
A
#
# COMPACT_ATOMS: atom_id res chain seq x y z
N MET A 1 22.30 18.23 -20.33
CA MET A 1 21.57 17.03 -19.92
C MET A 1 22.08 16.75 -18.53
N THR A 2 21.28 17.08 -17.52
CA THR A 2 21.58 16.68 -16.15
C THR A 2 21.46 15.14 -16.12
N ASP A 3 22.46 14.45 -15.57
CA ASP A 3 22.51 12.99 -15.40
C ASP A 3 21.57 12.56 -14.26
N THR A 4 20.30 13.00 -14.29
CA THR A 4 19.33 12.67 -13.26
C THR A 4 18.97 11.20 -13.36
N THR A 5 19.20 10.44 -12.29
CA THR A 5 18.85 9.02 -12.23
C THR A 5 17.38 8.88 -11.85
N THR A 6 16.56 8.41 -12.77
CA THR A 6 15.12 8.19 -12.55
C THR A 6 14.84 6.74 -12.18
N THR A 7 14.32 6.50 -10.98
CA THR A 7 13.95 5.15 -10.52
C THR A 7 12.44 5.05 -10.31
N LEU A 8 11.79 4.19 -11.08
CA LEU A 8 10.41 3.78 -10.86
C LEU A 8 10.35 2.59 -9.93
N VAL A 9 9.72 2.76 -8.77
CA VAL A 9 9.40 1.66 -7.87
C VAL A 9 7.98 1.21 -8.18
N THR A 10 7.82 -0.04 -8.62
CA THR A 10 6.54 -0.65 -8.98
C THR A 10 6.25 -1.89 -8.11
N ALA A 11 5.12 -2.57 -8.30
CA ALA A 11 4.79 -3.77 -7.54
C ALA A 11 4.02 -4.82 -8.35
N THR A 12 4.15 -6.09 -7.95
CA THR A 12 3.35 -7.21 -8.47
C THR A 12 1.92 -7.24 -7.93
N GLY A 13 1.59 -6.40 -6.95
CA GLY A 13 0.26 -6.35 -6.36
C GLY A 13 0.07 -5.22 -5.35
N GLU A 14 -1.19 -4.94 -5.06
CA GLU A 14 -1.56 -3.85 -4.16
C GLU A 14 -1.03 -4.06 -2.74
N GLY A 15 -0.53 -2.96 -2.16
CA GLY A 15 -0.08 -2.96 -0.79
C GLY A 15 1.22 -3.73 -0.54
N ALA A 16 2.02 -4.03 -1.57
CA ALA A 16 3.36 -4.63 -1.44
C ALA A 16 4.37 -3.76 -0.64
N GLY A 17 4.00 -2.53 -0.25
CA GLY A 17 4.86 -1.62 0.53
C GLY A 17 5.69 -0.66 -0.31
N LYS A 18 5.34 -0.51 -1.59
CA LYS A 18 5.97 0.39 -2.56
C LYS A 18 6.16 1.81 -2.01
N THR A 19 5.12 2.47 -1.50
CA THR A 19 5.23 3.84 -0.96
C THR A 19 6.31 3.96 0.10
N ALA A 20 6.34 3.03 1.08
CA ALA A 20 7.39 2.98 2.11
C ALA A 20 8.78 2.88 1.48
N ILE A 21 8.95 1.94 0.55
CA ILE A 21 10.23 1.67 -0.10
C ILE A 21 10.67 2.86 -0.97
N THR A 22 9.78 3.44 -1.76
CA THR A 22 10.08 4.62 -2.59
C THR A 22 10.54 5.79 -1.74
N LEU A 23 9.82 6.10 -0.66
CA LEU A 23 10.19 7.21 0.23
C LEU A 23 11.46 6.93 1.02
N ALA A 24 11.66 5.69 1.46
CA ALA A 24 12.87 5.30 2.17
C ALA A 24 14.10 5.33 1.26
N LEU A 25 14.00 4.84 0.01
CA LEU A 25 15.07 4.98 -0.98
C LEU A 25 15.37 6.45 -1.29
N ALA A 26 14.33 7.27 -1.50
CA ALA A 26 14.51 8.70 -1.70
C ALA A 26 15.17 9.38 -0.49
N ARG A 27 14.83 8.95 0.72
CA ARG A 27 15.46 9.45 1.94
C ARG A 27 16.93 9.06 2.04
N LEU A 28 17.25 7.79 1.79
CA LEU A 28 18.63 7.28 1.81
C LEU A 28 19.49 7.96 0.74
N ALA A 29 18.94 8.24 -0.44
CA ALA A 29 19.60 9.04 -1.47
C ALA A 29 19.87 10.49 -1.01
N ALA A 30 18.90 11.11 -0.34
CA ALA A 30 19.05 12.46 0.22
C ALA A 30 20.10 12.53 1.34
N ASP A 31 20.12 11.51 2.21
CA ASP A 31 21.09 11.41 3.32
C ASP A 31 22.54 11.19 2.83
N ARG A 32 22.71 10.78 1.56
CA ARG A 32 24.00 10.69 0.85
C ARG A 32 24.39 11.98 0.11
N ASP A 33 23.87 13.12 0.56
CA ASP A 33 24.02 14.46 -0.04
C ASP A 33 23.47 14.59 -1.47
N GLY A 34 22.60 13.66 -1.90
CA GLY A 34 21.93 13.70 -3.20
C GLY A 34 20.70 14.61 -3.19
N SER A 35 20.50 15.38 -4.26
CA SER A 35 19.27 16.12 -4.47
C SER A 35 18.18 15.21 -5.05
N VAL A 36 17.06 15.07 -4.34
CA VAL A 36 16.01 14.09 -4.69
C VAL A 36 14.70 14.74 -5.11
N GLY A 37 14.02 14.16 -6.09
CA GLY A 37 12.64 14.44 -6.46
C GLY A 37 11.73 13.24 -6.20
N TYR A 38 10.43 13.49 -6.08
CA TYR A 38 9.41 12.46 -5.94
C TYR A 38 8.23 12.78 -6.84
N MET A 39 7.71 11.77 -7.52
CA MET A 39 6.46 11.87 -8.28
C MET A 39 5.69 10.55 -8.16
N LYS A 40 4.37 10.65 -8.08
CA LYS A 40 3.41 9.58 -8.34
C LYS A 40 2.71 9.89 -9.67
N PRO A 41 3.20 9.39 -10.81
CA PRO A 41 2.74 9.82 -12.14
C PRO A 41 1.24 9.62 -12.36
N LYS A 42 0.68 8.60 -11.69
CA LYS A 42 -0.76 8.29 -11.67
C LYS A 42 -1.21 7.91 -10.25
N GLY A 43 -2.08 8.73 -9.67
CA GLY A 43 -2.78 8.41 -8.43
C GLY A 43 -4.02 7.57 -8.71
N THR A 44 -4.15 6.42 -8.06
CA THR A 44 -5.31 5.51 -8.22
C THR A 44 -6.31 5.64 -7.07
N ARG A 45 -5.98 6.39 -6.02
CA ARG A 45 -6.85 6.61 -4.86
C ARG A 45 -7.71 7.84 -5.08
N LEU A 46 -9.01 7.68 -4.98
CA LEU A 46 -9.96 8.70 -5.39
C LEU A 46 -10.69 9.36 -4.27
N GLN A 47 -10.91 10.64 -4.52
CA GLN A 47 -11.60 11.57 -3.65
C GLN A 47 -13.11 11.35 -3.78
N SER A 48 -13.81 11.35 -2.64
CA SER A 48 -15.26 11.53 -2.65
C SER A 48 -15.63 12.95 -3.07
N ASN A 49 -16.83 13.13 -3.60
CA ASN A 49 -17.40 14.41 -4.09
C ASN A 49 -17.48 15.55 -3.04
N VAL A 50 -16.96 15.40 -1.83
CA VAL A 50 -17.19 16.31 -0.69
C VAL A 50 -15.99 17.20 -0.35
N GLY A 51 -14.88 17.08 -1.08
CA GLY A 51 -13.76 18.03 -1.00
C GLY A 51 -12.86 17.83 0.23
N LYS A 52 -11.58 17.64 -0.05
CA LYS A 52 -10.43 17.51 0.88
C LYS A 52 -10.21 16.13 1.50
N THR A 53 -9.76 15.20 0.66
CA THR A 53 -8.74 14.24 1.09
C THR A 53 -7.75 14.08 -0.06
N LEU A 54 -6.53 14.59 0.12
CA LEU A 54 -5.41 14.47 -0.82
C LEU A 54 -4.85 13.03 -0.74
N ASP A 55 -4.24 12.50 -1.80
CA ASP A 55 -3.39 11.32 -1.64
C ASP A 55 -2.33 11.65 -0.59
N ARG A 56 -2.19 10.79 0.41
CA ARG A 56 -1.26 11.04 1.52
C ARG A 56 0.17 10.82 1.08
N ASP A 57 0.39 10.05 0.02
CA ASP A 57 1.75 9.66 -0.39
C ASP A 57 2.58 10.88 -0.83
N PRO A 58 2.13 11.77 -1.75
CA PRO A 58 2.92 12.94 -2.10
C PRO A 58 3.00 13.98 -0.98
N MET A 59 1.99 14.05 -0.10
CA MET A 59 2.08 14.91 1.10
C MET A 59 3.16 14.43 2.07
N LEU A 60 3.22 13.12 2.31
CA LEU A 60 4.23 12.49 3.14
C LEU A 60 5.62 12.62 2.49
N ALA A 61 5.72 12.44 1.18
CA ALA A 61 6.96 12.67 0.43
C ALA A 61 7.48 14.09 0.64
N ARG A 62 6.58 15.08 0.51
CA ARG A 62 6.91 16.49 0.74
C ARG A 62 7.43 16.74 2.15
N GLU A 63 6.78 16.16 3.16
CA GLU A 63 7.17 16.29 4.55
C GLU A 63 8.52 15.62 4.85
N VAL A 64 8.68 14.35 4.46
CA VAL A 64 9.84 13.52 4.78
C VAL A 64 11.11 13.94 4.02
N LEU A 65 10.94 14.37 2.77
CA LEU A 65 12.04 14.75 1.88
C LEU A 65 12.25 16.27 1.83
N GLY A 66 11.41 17.06 2.50
CA GLY A 66 11.50 18.52 2.52
C GLY A 66 11.32 19.16 1.15
N LEU A 67 10.38 18.64 0.33
CA LEU A 67 10.16 19.14 -1.03
C LEU A 67 9.35 20.45 -1.03
N ASP A 68 9.68 21.35 -1.94
CA ASP A 68 8.91 22.57 -2.21
C ASP A 68 7.91 22.40 -3.37
N ALA A 69 7.74 21.17 -3.88
CA ALA A 69 6.86 20.86 -4.99
C ALA A 69 5.36 20.95 -4.62
N GLU A 70 4.56 21.40 -5.58
CA GLU A 70 3.10 21.42 -5.47
C GLU A 70 2.50 20.04 -5.78
N MET A 71 1.32 19.76 -5.20
CA MET A 71 0.68 18.45 -5.31
C MET A 71 0.38 18.05 -6.76
N HIS A 72 -0.01 19.00 -7.61
CA HIS A 72 -0.29 18.69 -9.03
C HIS A 72 0.96 18.34 -9.83
N GLN A 73 2.14 18.71 -9.35
CA GLN A 73 3.42 18.37 -9.95
C GLN A 73 3.82 16.96 -9.54
N MET A 74 3.67 16.64 -8.25
CA MET A 74 3.98 15.31 -7.73
C MET A 74 2.92 14.27 -8.13
N GLU A 75 1.66 14.65 -8.34
CA GLU A 75 0.58 13.75 -8.77
C GLU A 75 -0.22 14.40 -9.92
N PRO A 76 0.31 14.34 -11.15
CA PRO A 76 -0.30 15.02 -12.29
C PRO A 76 -1.58 14.34 -12.80
N VAL A 77 -1.73 13.03 -12.64
CA VAL A 77 -2.90 12.29 -13.17
C VAL A 77 -3.66 11.59 -12.06
N VAL A 78 -4.97 11.84 -11.99
CA VAL A 78 -5.90 11.16 -11.09
C VAL A 78 -6.68 10.11 -11.87
N TYR A 79 -6.30 8.85 -11.71
CA TYR A 79 -6.84 7.70 -12.44
C TYR A 79 -8.14 7.20 -11.80
N SER A 80 -9.27 7.87 -12.13
CA SER A 80 -10.60 7.60 -11.55
C SER A 80 -11.51 6.67 -12.36
N PRO A 81 -12.48 5.92 -11.81
CA PRO A 81 -13.49 5.25 -12.62
C PRO A 81 -14.22 6.19 -13.56
N THR A 82 -14.52 7.42 -13.13
CA THR A 82 -15.15 8.41 -14.00
C THR A 82 -14.25 8.79 -15.18
N PHE A 83 -12.95 8.94 -14.94
CA PHE A 83 -11.94 9.20 -15.96
C PHE A 83 -11.78 7.99 -16.90
N ILE A 84 -11.67 6.78 -16.36
CA ILE A 84 -11.60 5.52 -17.12
C ILE A 84 -12.84 5.37 -18.01
N GLU A 85 -14.04 5.61 -17.48
CA GLU A 85 -15.29 5.61 -18.24
C GLU A 85 -15.27 6.64 -19.38
N GLY A 86 -14.69 7.82 -19.14
CA GLY A 86 -14.51 8.87 -20.14
C GLY A 86 -13.61 8.41 -21.30
N VAL A 87 -12.47 7.80 -21.00
CA VAL A 87 -11.55 7.29 -22.03
C VAL A 87 -12.20 6.16 -22.84
N VAL A 88 -12.88 5.23 -22.17
CA VAL A 88 -13.62 4.14 -22.85
C VAL A 88 -14.70 4.69 -23.78
N ARG A 89 -15.30 5.83 -23.45
CA ARG A 89 -16.28 6.53 -24.29
C ARG A 89 -15.65 7.40 -25.38
N GLY A 90 -14.33 7.54 -25.40
CA GLY A 90 -13.58 8.40 -26.32
C GLY A 90 -13.77 9.89 -26.04
N THR A 91 -14.08 10.28 -24.80
CA THR A 91 -14.28 11.68 -24.39
C THR A 91 -13.08 12.29 -23.66
N GLU A 92 -12.02 11.50 -23.45
CA GLU A 92 -10.78 11.92 -22.79
C GLU A 92 -9.59 11.64 -23.72
N ASP A 93 -8.56 12.49 -23.66
CA ASP A 93 -7.36 12.40 -24.49
C ASP A 93 -6.18 11.84 -23.68
N ALA A 94 -5.76 10.61 -24.00
CA ALA A 94 -4.67 9.94 -23.31
C ALA A 94 -3.29 10.54 -23.61
N GLU A 95 -3.07 11.10 -24.81
CA GLU A 95 -1.78 11.71 -25.18
C GLU A 95 -1.53 12.98 -24.37
N ALA A 96 -2.57 13.78 -24.15
CA ALA A 96 -2.48 14.98 -23.30
C ALA A 96 -2.02 14.65 -21.86
N LEU A 97 -2.30 13.44 -21.36
CA LEU A 97 -1.86 13.01 -20.02
C LEU A 97 -0.39 12.65 -20.01
N ARG A 98 0.10 11.98 -21.05
CA ARG A 98 1.53 11.67 -21.23
C ARG A 98 2.34 12.95 -21.31
N GLU A 99 1.87 13.94 -22.07
CA GLU A 99 2.50 15.26 -22.15
C GLU A 99 2.53 15.95 -20.78
N ARG A 100 1.42 15.92 -20.03
CA ARG A 100 1.36 16.50 -18.68
C ARG A 100 2.30 15.82 -17.69
N ILE A 101 2.37 14.48 -17.69
CA ILE A 101 3.31 13.74 -16.84
C ILE A 101 4.75 14.15 -17.14
N ARG A 102 5.11 14.23 -18.43
CA ARG A 102 6.46 14.63 -18.85
C ARG A 102 6.78 16.07 -18.45
N GLU A 103 5.87 17.01 -18.68
CA GLU A 103 6.08 18.42 -18.34
C GLU A 103 6.34 18.61 -16.83
N GLU A 104 5.52 17.99 -15.99
CA GLU A 104 5.68 18.08 -14.53
C GLU A 104 6.92 17.32 -14.05
N PHE A 105 7.27 16.22 -14.72
CA PHE A 105 8.50 15.47 -14.44
C PHE A 105 9.74 16.28 -14.76
N ASP A 106 9.81 16.91 -15.93
CA ASP A 106 10.94 17.74 -16.34
C ASP A 106 11.18 18.88 -15.34
N GLY A 107 10.11 19.48 -14.81
CA GLY A 107 10.18 20.46 -13.74
C GLY A 107 10.68 19.92 -12.41
N LEU A 108 10.27 18.71 -12.02
CA LEU A 108 10.70 18.05 -10.79
C LEU A 108 12.13 17.48 -10.86
N ALA A 109 12.55 17.04 -12.04
CA ALA A 109 13.87 16.48 -12.31
C ALA A 109 14.94 17.55 -12.49
N ALA A 110 14.55 18.79 -12.81
CA ALA A 110 15.47 19.90 -12.96
C ALA A 110 16.34 20.07 -11.70
N ASP A 111 17.66 20.09 -11.90
CA ASP A 111 18.66 20.23 -10.85
C ASP A 111 18.55 19.18 -9.72
N ARG A 112 18.09 17.96 -10.04
CA ARG A 112 18.08 16.79 -9.16
C ARG A 112 19.07 15.72 -9.61
N ASP A 113 19.71 15.07 -8.65
CA ASP A 113 20.55 13.89 -8.88
C ASP A 113 19.69 12.64 -9.06
N HIS A 114 18.60 12.53 -8.29
CA HIS A 114 17.68 11.39 -8.35
C HIS A 114 16.23 11.84 -8.40
N VAL A 115 15.40 11.12 -9.15
CA VAL A 115 13.94 11.23 -9.06
C VAL A 115 13.36 9.85 -8.83
N PHE A 116 12.57 9.72 -7.76
CA PHE A 116 11.87 8.48 -7.43
C PHE A 116 10.42 8.60 -7.87
N LEU A 117 10.01 7.65 -8.72
CA LEU A 117 8.65 7.53 -9.19
C LEU A 117 7.93 6.42 -8.42
N GLU A 118 6.78 6.73 -7.83
CA GLU A 118 5.87 5.73 -7.27
C GLU A 118 4.90 5.24 -8.36
N GLY A 119 5.01 3.98 -8.74
CA GLY A 119 4.11 3.32 -9.68
C GLY A 119 2.69 3.07 -9.15
N GLY A 120 1.88 2.38 -9.94
CA GLY A 120 0.53 1.97 -9.54
C GLY A 120 0.52 0.86 -8.49
N GLY A 121 -0.65 0.61 -7.88
CA GLY A 121 -0.86 -0.54 -6.99
C GLY A 121 -0.40 -1.86 -7.60
N ASP A 122 -0.75 -2.07 -8.86
CA ASP A 122 -0.29 -3.14 -9.75
C ASP A 122 0.34 -2.50 -11.00
N TRP A 123 1.44 -3.05 -11.50
CA TRP A 123 2.19 -2.52 -12.64
C TRP A 123 1.38 -2.44 -13.96
N THR A 124 0.34 -3.26 -14.12
CA THR A 124 -0.56 -3.25 -15.27
C THR A 124 -1.65 -2.17 -15.18
N THR A 125 -1.80 -1.53 -14.02
CA THR A 125 -2.84 -0.51 -13.83
C THR A 125 -2.56 0.71 -14.70
N GLY A 126 -3.53 1.12 -15.51
CA GLY A 126 -3.41 2.26 -16.44
C GLY A 126 -3.46 1.87 -17.92
N GLY A 127 -3.55 0.57 -18.24
CA GLY A 127 -3.59 0.10 -19.63
C GLY A 127 -4.79 0.58 -20.47
N VAL A 128 -5.87 1.08 -19.86
CA VAL A 128 -6.99 1.69 -20.61
C VAL A 128 -6.57 3.00 -21.29
N VAL A 129 -5.53 3.65 -20.77
CA VAL A 129 -5.06 4.96 -21.24
C VAL A 129 -3.59 4.93 -21.66
N ASP A 130 -3.04 3.73 -21.89
CA ASP A 130 -1.63 3.51 -22.21
C ASP A 130 -0.69 4.22 -21.21
N LEU A 131 -1.01 4.13 -19.91
CA LEU A 131 -0.19 4.61 -18.79
C LEU A 131 0.00 3.50 -17.75
N THR A 132 0.33 2.28 -18.18
CA THR A 132 0.85 1.26 -17.26
C THR A 132 2.19 1.70 -16.68
N ASP A 133 2.71 1.01 -15.66
CA ASP A 133 4.04 1.31 -15.14
C ASP A 133 5.14 1.06 -16.19
N VAL A 134 4.90 0.15 -17.16
CA VAL A 134 5.78 -0.05 -18.33
C VAL A 134 5.79 1.20 -19.21
N ASP A 135 4.62 1.75 -19.52
CA ASP A 135 4.49 2.97 -20.33
C ASP A 135 5.15 4.17 -19.63
N VAL A 136 5.00 4.29 -18.31
CA VAL A 136 5.63 5.34 -17.50
C VAL A 136 7.14 5.20 -17.49
N ALA A 137 7.66 3.99 -17.32
CA ALA A 137 9.10 3.73 -17.35
C ALA A 137 9.70 4.08 -18.72
N GLU A 138 9.00 3.79 -19.81
CA GLU A 138 9.42 4.19 -21.15
C GLU A 138 9.33 5.71 -21.36
N LEU A 139 8.23 6.32 -20.94
CA LEU A 139 7.95 7.75 -21.14
C LEU A 139 9.01 8.65 -20.49
N LEU A 140 9.51 8.24 -19.32
CA LEU A 140 10.40 8.99 -18.44
C LEU A 140 11.83 8.40 -18.36
N ASP A 141 12.14 7.43 -19.22
CA ASP A 141 13.43 6.71 -19.26
C ASP A 141 13.90 6.20 -17.88
N ALA A 142 12.96 5.62 -17.14
CA ALA A 142 13.20 5.19 -15.76
C ALA A 142 13.72 3.75 -15.70
N ARG A 143 14.73 3.52 -14.85
CA ARG A 143 15.06 2.18 -14.36
C ARG A 143 14.00 1.72 -13.37
N VAL A 144 13.70 0.43 -13.37
CA VAL A 144 12.56 -0.14 -12.62
C VAL A 144 13.05 -1.03 -11.48
N VAL A 145 12.53 -0.78 -10.29
CA VAL A 145 12.67 -1.65 -9.11
C VAL A 145 11.30 -2.27 -8.84
N LEU A 146 11.21 -3.58 -8.98
CA LEU A 146 9.98 -4.33 -8.72
C LEU A 146 9.90 -4.74 -7.25
N VAL A 147 8.86 -4.31 -6.56
CA VAL A 147 8.54 -4.80 -5.21
C VAL A 147 7.60 -5.99 -5.31
N ALA A 148 8.00 -7.13 -4.76
CA ALA A 148 7.20 -8.35 -4.77
C ALA A 148 7.02 -8.91 -3.36
N ASP A 149 5.91 -9.58 -3.09
CA ASP A 149 5.76 -10.44 -1.93
C ASP A 149 6.28 -11.87 -2.23
N TYR A 150 6.49 -12.65 -1.19
CA TYR A 150 6.85 -14.05 -1.31
C TYR A 150 6.33 -14.86 -0.13
N ALA A 151 5.41 -15.77 -0.41
CA ALA A 151 4.90 -16.76 0.53
C ALA A 151 5.14 -18.19 0.04
N THR A 152 5.13 -18.39 -1.28
CA THR A 152 5.34 -19.69 -1.92
C THR A 152 6.11 -19.53 -3.23
N PRO A 153 6.78 -20.60 -3.72
CA PRO A 153 7.49 -20.54 -5.01
C PRO A 153 6.64 -20.13 -6.22
N GLY A 154 5.31 -20.32 -6.16
CA GLY A 154 4.40 -19.90 -7.24
C GLY A 154 4.29 -18.38 -7.38
N ASP A 155 4.63 -17.62 -6.35
CA ASP A 155 4.58 -16.14 -6.40
C ASP A 155 5.62 -15.57 -7.39
N LEU A 156 6.64 -16.37 -7.75
CA LEU A 156 7.65 -16.02 -8.75
C LEU A 156 7.05 -15.86 -10.16
N ASP A 157 5.88 -16.45 -10.47
CA ASP A 157 5.23 -16.29 -11.77
C ASP A 157 4.92 -14.82 -12.08
N ALA A 158 4.48 -14.06 -11.06
CA ALA A 158 4.21 -12.63 -11.20
C ALA A 158 5.49 -11.82 -11.42
N VAL A 159 6.59 -12.22 -10.77
CA VAL A 159 7.91 -11.61 -10.95
C VAL A 159 8.42 -11.83 -12.38
N LEU A 160 8.30 -13.06 -12.90
CA LEU A 160 8.70 -13.39 -14.27
C LEU A 160 7.87 -12.61 -15.30
N ALA A 161 6.55 -12.52 -15.11
CA ALA A 161 5.68 -11.76 -16.00
C ALA A 161 6.02 -10.27 -16.03
N ALA A 162 6.34 -9.68 -14.87
CA ALA A 162 6.80 -8.30 -14.80
C ALA A 162 8.17 -8.13 -15.46
N ALA A 163 9.12 -9.05 -15.22
CA ALA A 163 10.44 -9.00 -15.85
C ALA A 163 10.36 -9.06 -17.39
N ASP A 164 9.51 -9.92 -17.94
CA ASP A 164 9.27 -9.99 -19.38
C ASP A 164 8.68 -8.68 -19.94
N ALA A 165 7.79 -8.02 -19.18
CA ALA A 165 7.13 -6.78 -19.59
C ALA A 165 8.06 -5.55 -19.53
N PHE A 166 8.89 -5.44 -18.50
CA PHE A 166 9.82 -4.32 -18.33
C PHE A 166 11.10 -4.48 -19.15
N GLY A 167 11.50 -5.73 -19.45
CA GLY A 167 12.71 -6.04 -20.20
C GLY A 167 13.96 -5.41 -19.58
N ASP A 168 14.79 -4.78 -20.42
CA ASP A 168 16.07 -4.19 -20.00
C ASP A 168 15.93 -3.03 -19.00
N ARG A 169 14.72 -2.49 -18.80
CA ARG A 169 14.49 -1.45 -17.79
C ARG A 169 14.36 -2.02 -16.38
N LEU A 170 14.09 -3.32 -16.21
CA LEU A 170 14.06 -3.93 -14.89
C LEU A 170 15.48 -4.00 -14.32
N ALA A 171 15.77 -3.13 -13.35
CA ALA A 171 17.04 -3.14 -12.64
C ALA A 171 17.12 -4.33 -11.68
N GLY A 172 15.99 -4.73 -11.09
CA GLY A 172 15.89 -5.89 -10.22
C GLY A 172 14.68 -5.88 -9.29
N VAL A 173 14.66 -6.84 -8.37
CA VAL A 173 13.54 -7.12 -7.48
C VAL A 173 13.94 -6.87 -6.03
N VAL A 174 13.04 -6.25 -5.26
CA VAL A 174 13.07 -6.25 -3.79
C VAL A 174 11.89 -7.05 -3.29
N PHE A 175 12.16 -8.14 -2.57
CA PHE A 175 11.09 -8.85 -1.88
C PHE A 175 10.74 -8.13 -0.59
N ASN A 176 9.46 -7.91 -0.32
CA ASN A 176 8.99 -7.28 0.89
C ASN A 176 7.97 -8.15 1.61
N LYS A 177 7.90 -7.99 2.93
CA LYS A 177 6.97 -8.72 3.81
C LYS A 177 7.16 -10.22 3.77
N VAL A 178 8.40 -10.67 3.62
CA VAL A 178 8.73 -12.08 3.60
C VAL A 178 8.58 -12.61 5.02
N GLY A 179 7.66 -13.54 5.23
CA GLY A 179 7.48 -14.17 6.54
C GLY A 179 8.63 -15.14 6.84
N ASP A 180 8.95 -15.32 8.13
CA ASP A 180 10.04 -16.19 8.59
C ASP A 180 10.02 -17.59 7.95
N ALA A 181 8.83 -18.17 7.80
CA ALA A 181 8.66 -19.51 7.23
C ALA A 181 8.94 -19.59 5.72
N ALA A 182 8.89 -18.47 5.01
CA ALA A 182 9.13 -18.38 3.57
C ALA A 182 10.55 -17.89 3.25
N PHE A 183 11.24 -17.27 4.22
CA PHE A 183 12.56 -16.66 4.02
C PHE A 183 13.60 -17.69 3.54
N ASP A 184 13.69 -18.85 4.21
CA ASP A 184 14.62 -19.91 3.82
C ASP A 184 14.39 -20.40 2.38
N SER A 185 13.12 -20.57 2.00
CA SER A 185 12.73 -20.99 0.65
C SER A 185 13.05 -19.92 -0.41
N LEU A 186 12.87 -18.65 -0.06
CA LEU A 186 13.23 -17.54 -0.94
C LEU A 186 14.74 -17.50 -1.17
N ASP A 187 15.52 -17.53 -0.09
CA ASP A 187 16.98 -17.41 -0.11
C ASP A 187 17.66 -18.59 -0.84
N HIS A 188 17.22 -19.82 -0.58
CA HIS A 188 17.87 -21.01 -1.13
C HIS A 188 17.37 -21.40 -2.52
N ASP A 189 16.11 -21.11 -2.86
CA ASP A 189 15.50 -21.57 -4.11
C ASP A 189 15.04 -20.40 -5.00
N GLY A 190 14.29 -19.44 -4.44
CA GLY A 190 13.66 -18.37 -5.20
C GLY A 190 14.64 -17.37 -5.82
N ILE A 191 15.56 -16.84 -5.02
CA ILE A 191 16.59 -15.89 -5.46
C ILE A 191 17.52 -16.54 -6.51
N PRO A 192 18.14 -17.72 -6.24
CA PRO A 192 18.96 -18.39 -7.25
C PRO A 192 18.22 -18.72 -8.55
N PHE A 193 16.92 -19.03 -8.48
CA PHE A 193 16.10 -19.29 -9.66
C PHE A 193 15.91 -18.05 -10.55
N LEU A 194 15.74 -16.87 -9.95
CA LEU A 194 15.62 -15.59 -10.65
C LEU A 194 16.97 -15.14 -11.23
N GLU A 195 18.04 -15.22 -10.43
CA GLU A 195 19.39 -14.85 -10.87
C GLU A 195 19.87 -15.73 -12.04
N ALA A 196 19.56 -17.03 -12.02
CA ALA A 196 19.85 -17.94 -13.13
C ALA A 196 19.15 -17.55 -14.45
N ARG A 197 18.13 -16.68 -14.40
CA ARG A 197 17.42 -16.10 -15.56
C ARG A 197 17.85 -14.67 -15.88
N GLY A 198 18.87 -14.15 -15.20
CA GLY A 198 19.34 -12.78 -15.38
C GLY A 198 18.47 -11.73 -14.71
N ILE A 199 17.59 -12.13 -13.77
CA ILE A 199 16.79 -11.20 -12.98
C ILE A 199 17.53 -10.96 -11.66
N SER A 200 18.06 -9.75 -11.49
CA SER A 200 18.74 -9.34 -10.26
C SER A 200 17.76 -9.26 -9.08
N VAL A 201 18.19 -9.71 -7.91
CA VAL A 201 17.46 -9.50 -6.65
C VAL A 201 18.34 -8.65 -5.74
N PHE A 202 17.85 -7.48 -5.32
CA PHE A 202 18.60 -6.59 -4.45
C PHE A 202 18.51 -7.00 -2.98
N GLY A 203 17.48 -7.74 -2.59
CA GLY A 203 17.33 -8.26 -1.24
C GLY A 203 15.90 -8.63 -0.88
N ALA A 204 15.72 -9.05 0.38
CA ALA A 204 14.45 -9.48 0.93
C ALA A 204 14.23 -8.88 2.32
N LEU A 205 13.15 -8.11 2.47
CA LEU A 205 12.74 -7.48 3.72
C LEU A 205 11.80 -8.39 4.50
N PRO A 206 12.03 -8.59 5.81
CA PRO A 206 11.15 -9.39 6.64
C PRO A 206 9.77 -8.72 6.81
N HIS A 207 8.76 -9.53 7.15
CA HIS A 207 7.48 -8.99 7.62
C HIS A 207 7.67 -8.29 8.97
N GLU A 208 7.33 -7.00 9.01
CA GLU A 208 7.45 -6.16 10.21
C GLU A 208 6.08 -5.62 10.60
N LYS A 209 5.65 -5.96 11.82
CA LYS A 209 4.29 -5.63 12.31
C LYS A 209 4.00 -4.13 12.30
N GLU A 210 5.01 -3.33 12.67
CA GLU A 210 4.91 -1.86 12.67
C GLU A 210 4.63 -1.28 11.29
N LEU A 211 5.01 -1.99 10.22
CA LEU A 211 4.82 -1.59 8.82
C LEU A 211 3.67 -2.34 8.12
N ALA A 212 3.06 -3.32 8.78
CA ALA A 212 2.08 -4.21 8.17
C ALA A 212 0.62 -3.77 8.39
N GLY A 213 0.35 -2.98 9.42
CA GLY A 213 -1.02 -2.63 9.83
C GLY A 213 -1.11 -1.33 10.62
N VAL A 214 -2.29 -1.11 11.21
CA VAL A 214 -2.62 0.08 12.01
C VAL A 214 -3.05 -0.34 13.40
N THR A 215 -2.92 0.53 14.39
CA THR A 215 -3.49 0.24 15.71
C THR A 215 -5.02 0.40 15.67
N VAL A 216 -5.71 -0.24 16.61
CA VAL A 216 -7.14 -0.02 16.82
C VAL A 216 -7.44 1.45 17.15
N ALA A 217 -6.55 2.13 17.86
CA ALA A 217 -6.65 3.56 18.13
C ALA A 217 -6.66 4.37 16.82
N ASP A 218 -5.69 4.14 15.94
CA ASP A 218 -5.63 4.84 14.64
C ASP A 218 -6.88 4.55 13.81
N LEU A 219 -7.37 3.30 13.85
CA LEU A 219 -8.60 2.92 13.16
C LEU A 219 -9.81 3.65 13.74
N ALA A 220 -9.91 3.79 15.07
CA ALA A 220 -10.99 4.51 15.71
C ALA A 220 -10.98 6.00 15.34
N ASP A 221 -9.82 6.64 15.41
CA ASP A 221 -9.65 8.07 15.15
C ASP A 221 -9.97 8.41 13.69
N GLU A 222 -9.44 7.65 12.73
CA GLU A 222 -9.67 7.88 11.30
C GLU A 222 -11.12 7.57 10.88
N LEU A 223 -11.77 6.63 11.57
CA LEU A 223 -13.19 6.33 11.33
C LEU A 223 -14.13 7.32 12.05
N GLY A 224 -13.65 8.06 13.05
CA GLY A 224 -14.49 8.79 13.98
C GLY A 224 -15.41 7.84 14.77
N ALA A 225 -14.89 6.67 15.12
CA ALA A 225 -15.66 5.60 15.75
C ALA A 225 -15.75 5.80 17.27
N GLU A 226 -16.89 5.40 17.84
CA GLU A 226 -17.05 5.30 19.30
C GLU A 226 -16.49 3.96 19.78
N LEU A 227 -15.53 3.99 20.71
CA LEU A 227 -15.04 2.79 21.38
C LEU A 227 -16.06 2.36 22.46
N LEU A 228 -16.64 1.17 22.30
CA LEU A 228 -17.69 0.63 23.16
C LEU A 228 -17.19 -0.32 24.26
N THR A 229 -15.90 -0.65 24.27
CA THR A 229 -15.26 -1.52 25.26
C THR A 229 -13.95 -0.94 25.75
N ASP A 230 -13.52 -1.30 26.97
CA ASP A 230 -12.19 -0.98 27.49
C ASP A 230 -11.09 -1.92 26.92
N GLY A 231 -11.29 -2.43 25.70
CA GLY A 231 -10.36 -3.33 25.03
C GLY A 231 -9.05 -2.64 24.64
N PRO A 232 -7.99 -3.42 24.34
CA PRO A 232 -6.71 -2.88 23.92
C PRO A 232 -6.84 -2.08 22.62
N THR A 233 -6.47 -0.81 22.66
CA THR A 233 -6.45 0.08 21.49
C THR A 233 -5.10 0.09 20.77
N ASP A 234 -4.07 -0.46 21.40
CA ASP A 234 -2.71 -0.64 20.85
C ASP A 234 -2.55 -1.92 20.01
N ALA A 235 -3.58 -2.77 19.96
CA ALA A 235 -3.57 -3.96 19.13
C ALA A 235 -3.47 -3.60 17.63
N PHE A 236 -2.62 -4.30 16.89
CA PHE A 236 -2.45 -4.10 15.45
C PHE A 236 -3.50 -4.84 14.63
N VAL A 237 -3.94 -4.20 13.56
CA VAL A 237 -4.84 -4.71 12.54
C VAL A 237 -4.18 -4.53 11.18
N GLU A 238 -3.90 -5.64 10.50
CA GLU A 238 -3.25 -5.66 9.18
C GLU A 238 -4.24 -5.84 8.02
N ARG A 239 -5.45 -6.33 8.32
CA ARG A 239 -6.49 -6.64 7.34
C ARG A 239 -7.88 -6.50 7.94
N PHE A 240 -8.88 -6.39 7.10
CA PHE A 240 -10.28 -6.47 7.52
C PHE A 240 -10.98 -7.67 6.90
N LEU A 241 -12.04 -8.13 7.57
CA LEU A 241 -12.92 -9.18 7.12
C LEU A 241 -14.36 -8.67 7.20
N VAL A 242 -15.17 -8.98 6.19
CA VAL A 242 -16.57 -8.55 6.16
C VAL A 242 -17.48 -9.67 6.65
N GLY A 243 -18.18 -9.40 7.75
CA GLY A 243 -19.21 -10.25 8.32
C GLY A 243 -20.56 -10.13 7.61
N ALA A 244 -20.58 -10.28 6.28
CA ALA A 244 -21.80 -10.20 5.47
C ALA A 244 -22.60 -11.51 5.46
N MET A 245 -21.97 -12.63 5.82
CA MET A 245 -22.57 -13.98 5.84
C MET A 245 -23.20 -14.31 7.20
N GLY A 246 -23.92 -15.44 7.30
CA GLY A 246 -24.42 -15.97 8.58
C GLY A 246 -23.28 -16.40 9.51
N GLY A 247 -23.50 -16.37 10.84
CA GLY A 247 -22.47 -16.64 11.85
C GLY A 247 -21.63 -17.92 11.64
N ASP A 248 -22.25 -19.03 11.23
CA ASP A 248 -21.55 -20.32 11.02
C ASP A 248 -20.57 -20.31 9.84
N GLU A 249 -20.89 -19.58 8.77
CA GLU A 249 -20.00 -19.43 7.62
C GLU A 249 -18.88 -18.43 7.91
N ALA A 250 -19.21 -17.37 8.64
CA ALA A 250 -18.27 -16.36 9.10
C ALA A 250 -17.17 -16.98 10.00
N LEU A 251 -17.53 -17.91 10.90
CA LEU A 251 -16.59 -18.66 11.76
C LEU A 251 -15.46 -19.36 10.99
N ARG A 252 -15.75 -19.94 9.82
CA ARG A 252 -14.74 -20.63 9.00
C ARG A 252 -13.68 -19.67 8.48
N HIS A 253 -14.08 -18.44 8.18
CA HIS A 253 -13.20 -17.38 7.71
C HIS A 253 -12.39 -16.78 8.88
N PHE A 254 -13.06 -16.50 10.00
CA PHE A 254 -12.43 -15.87 11.17
C PHE A 254 -11.39 -16.75 11.86
N ARG A 255 -11.57 -18.08 11.90
CA ARG A 255 -10.57 -18.99 12.53
C ARG A 255 -9.19 -18.94 11.88
N ARG A 256 -9.11 -18.59 10.60
CA ARG A 256 -7.84 -18.43 9.86
C ARG A 256 -7.31 -17.01 9.90
N ALA A 257 -8.10 -16.06 10.41
CA ALA A 257 -7.69 -14.67 10.51
C ALA A 257 -6.48 -14.54 11.44
N ARG A 258 -5.67 -13.54 11.15
CA ARG A 258 -4.57 -13.06 11.98
C ARG A 258 -4.62 -11.54 11.90
N ASP A 259 -4.52 -10.91 13.07
CA ASP A 259 -4.48 -9.45 13.23
C ASP A 259 -5.53 -8.73 12.36
N ALA A 260 -6.78 -9.16 12.51
CA ALA A 260 -7.89 -8.71 11.66
C ALA A 260 -8.93 -7.86 12.42
N ALA A 261 -9.49 -6.87 11.73
CA ALA A 261 -10.74 -6.23 12.12
C ALA A 261 -11.91 -6.89 11.40
N VAL A 262 -13.00 -7.17 12.11
CA VAL A 262 -14.23 -7.68 11.51
C VAL A 262 -15.26 -6.56 11.40
N ILE A 263 -15.71 -6.27 10.19
CA ILE A 263 -16.76 -5.27 9.91
C ILE A 263 -18.09 -5.99 9.81
N THR A 264 -19.07 -5.62 10.62
CA THR A 264 -20.42 -6.19 10.56
C THR A 264 -21.48 -5.23 11.10
N GLY A 265 -22.76 -5.50 10.84
CA GLY A 265 -23.86 -4.69 11.38
C GLY A 265 -23.93 -4.78 12.91
N GLY A 266 -24.25 -3.67 13.58
CA GLY A 266 -24.40 -3.66 15.04
C GLY A 266 -25.56 -4.53 15.55
N ASP A 267 -26.50 -4.92 14.69
CA ASP A 267 -27.61 -5.84 14.95
C ASP A 267 -27.26 -7.33 14.74
N ARG A 268 -26.07 -7.65 14.21
CA ARG A 268 -25.63 -9.02 13.88
C ARG A 268 -24.92 -9.73 15.03
N ALA A 269 -25.65 -9.97 16.12
CA ALA A 269 -25.10 -10.61 17.32
C ALA A 269 -24.49 -12.01 17.06
N ASP A 270 -25.01 -12.75 16.08
CA ASP A 270 -24.48 -14.05 15.65
C ASP A 270 -23.05 -13.94 15.09
N VAL A 271 -22.82 -12.98 14.20
CA VAL A 271 -21.51 -12.73 13.58
C VAL A 271 -20.54 -12.10 14.58
N GLN A 272 -21.03 -11.17 15.40
CA GLN A 272 -20.23 -10.55 16.46
C GLN A 272 -19.68 -11.63 17.42
N THR A 273 -20.54 -12.53 17.89
CA THR A 273 -20.13 -13.63 18.78
C THR A 273 -19.13 -14.56 18.10
N ALA A 274 -19.38 -14.91 16.83
CA ALA A 274 -18.47 -15.73 16.03
C ALA A 274 -17.08 -15.09 15.87
N ALA A 275 -17.02 -13.77 15.69
CA ALA A 275 -15.77 -13.03 15.56
C ALA A 275 -15.02 -12.97 16.90
N LEU A 276 -15.71 -12.78 18.02
CA LEU A 276 -15.11 -12.79 19.36
C LEU A 276 -14.50 -14.14 19.75
N ASP A 277 -14.99 -15.24 19.16
CA ASP A 277 -14.45 -16.58 19.40
C ASP A 277 -13.16 -16.86 18.61
N ALA A 278 -12.79 -15.99 17.69
CA ALA A 278 -11.59 -16.12 16.87
C ALA A 278 -10.45 -15.25 17.44
N SER A 279 -9.40 -15.90 17.94
CA SER A 279 -8.22 -15.22 18.53
C SER A 279 -7.45 -14.30 17.57
N GLY A 280 -7.65 -14.48 16.27
CA GLY A 280 -7.09 -13.63 15.22
C GLY A 280 -7.84 -12.33 14.99
N VAL A 281 -9.03 -12.16 15.59
CA VAL A 281 -9.81 -10.93 15.51
C VAL A 281 -9.42 -10.01 16.66
N LYS A 282 -8.88 -8.84 16.34
CA LYS A 282 -8.41 -7.84 17.32
C LYS A 282 -9.43 -6.75 17.56
N CYS A 283 -10.30 -6.51 16.58
CA CYS A 283 -11.26 -5.42 16.61
C CYS A 283 -12.57 -5.83 15.91
N LEU A 284 -13.70 -5.41 16.46
CA LEU A 284 -14.98 -5.38 15.75
C LEU A 284 -15.27 -3.94 15.34
N VAL A 285 -15.71 -3.74 14.09
CA VAL A 285 -16.21 -2.47 13.58
C VAL A 285 -17.69 -2.65 13.27
N LEU A 286 -18.55 -2.04 14.07
CA LEU A 286 -20.00 -2.18 14.03
C LEU A 286 -20.63 -1.03 13.26
N THR A 287 -21.38 -1.36 12.22
CA THR A 287 -21.97 -0.40 11.28
C THR A 287 -23.47 -0.23 11.49
N GLY A 288 -24.06 0.77 10.83
CA GLY A 288 -25.50 1.02 10.85
C GLY A 288 -26.03 1.75 12.10
N GLY A 289 -25.15 2.24 12.98
CA GLY A 289 -25.55 2.98 14.18
C GLY A 289 -26.32 2.17 15.23
N HIS A 290 -26.37 0.84 15.08
CA HIS A 290 -27.01 -0.05 16.04
C HIS A 290 -26.07 -0.33 17.22
N ARG A 291 -26.57 -0.13 18.44
CA ARG A 291 -25.81 -0.47 19.64
C ARG A 291 -25.89 -1.99 19.87
N PRO A 292 -24.76 -2.69 20.02
CA PRO A 292 -24.75 -4.13 20.30
C PRO A 292 -25.35 -4.44 21.68
N SER A 293 -25.79 -5.69 21.86
CA SER A 293 -26.34 -6.14 23.14
C SER A 293 -25.27 -6.15 24.25
N GLY A 294 -25.68 -5.95 25.50
CA GLY A 294 -24.77 -6.02 26.65
C GLY A 294 -24.04 -7.36 26.79
N ALA A 295 -24.64 -8.46 26.32
CA ALA A 295 -24.00 -9.76 26.29
C ALA A 295 -22.80 -9.81 25.33
N VAL A 296 -22.91 -9.16 24.17
CA VAL A 296 -21.80 -9.06 23.20
C VAL A 296 -20.69 -8.19 23.78
N LEU A 297 -21.01 -7.03 24.35
CA LEU A 297 -20.01 -6.14 24.96
C LEU A 297 -19.27 -6.81 26.12
N GLY A 298 -20.00 -7.56 26.96
CA GLY A 298 -19.41 -8.35 28.05
C GLY A 298 -18.44 -9.40 27.51
N ARG A 299 -18.85 -10.17 26.49
CA ARG A 299 -17.97 -11.17 25.85
C ARG A 299 -16.75 -10.54 25.18
N ALA A 300 -16.92 -9.37 24.57
CA ALA A 300 -15.82 -8.65 23.93
C ALA A 300 -14.78 -8.18 24.96
N ALA A 301 -15.24 -7.69 26.11
CA ALA A 301 -14.36 -7.32 27.21
C ALA A 301 -13.61 -8.55 27.77
N GLU A 302 -14.30 -9.68 27.95
CA GLU A 302 -13.69 -10.95 28.39
C GLU A 302 -12.65 -11.48 27.38
N ALA A 303 -12.93 -11.34 26.08
CA ALA A 303 -12.02 -11.73 25.00
C ALA A 303 -10.86 -10.75 24.78
N GLY A 304 -10.90 -9.57 25.41
CA GLY A 304 -9.93 -8.50 25.15
C GLY A 304 -10.01 -7.97 23.73
N THR A 305 -11.20 -7.93 23.12
CA THR A 305 -11.43 -7.42 21.77
C THR A 305 -12.05 -6.03 21.82
N ALA A 306 -11.45 -5.08 21.12
CA ALA A 306 -12.01 -3.74 20.99
C ALA A 306 -13.26 -3.75 20.11
N VAL A 307 -14.27 -2.96 20.48
CA VAL A 307 -15.50 -2.81 19.71
C VAL A 307 -15.67 -1.34 19.33
N LEU A 308 -15.51 -1.04 18.06
CA LEU A 308 -15.71 0.28 17.47
C LEU A 308 -17.11 0.36 16.86
N ALA A 309 -17.84 1.43 17.12
CA ALA A 309 -19.12 1.70 16.49
C ALA A 309 -19.02 2.92 15.57
N VAL A 310 -19.50 2.77 14.33
CA VAL A 310 -19.56 3.82 13.34
C VAL A 310 -21.00 4.07 12.90
N ASN A 311 -21.33 5.34 12.66
CA ASN A 311 -22.65 5.75 12.17
C ASN A 311 -22.69 5.85 10.64
N THR A 312 -22.07 4.90 9.95
CA THR A 312 -22.09 4.76 8.49
C THR A 312 -22.64 3.39 8.11
N ASP A 313 -23.13 3.26 6.88
CA ASP A 313 -23.50 1.96 6.34
C ASP A 313 -22.25 1.08 6.14
N THR A 314 -22.48 -0.23 5.95
CA THR A 314 -21.40 -1.22 5.84
C THR A 314 -20.50 -1.01 4.63
N ALA A 315 -21.05 -0.58 3.49
CA ALA A 315 -20.23 -0.36 2.29
C ALA A 315 -19.28 0.83 2.52
N THR A 316 -19.81 1.95 3.00
CA THR A 316 -18.99 3.12 3.36
C THR A 316 -17.93 2.78 4.43
N ALA A 317 -18.29 1.95 5.42
CA ALA A 317 -17.33 1.53 6.45
C ALA A 317 -16.21 0.65 5.88
N ILE A 318 -16.51 -0.25 4.94
CA ILE A 318 -15.52 -1.08 4.25
C ILE A 318 -14.52 -0.18 3.53
N ASP A 319 -15.01 0.73 2.68
CA ASP A 319 -14.14 1.62 1.89
C ASP A 319 -13.22 2.46 2.79
N ARG A 320 -13.74 2.95 3.93
CA ARG A 320 -12.96 3.73 4.90
C ARG A 320 -11.94 2.88 5.66
N VAL A 321 -12.31 1.69 6.13
CA VAL A 321 -11.40 0.77 6.82
C VAL A 321 -10.29 0.32 5.87
N GLU A 322 -10.64 0.01 4.62
CA GLU A 322 -9.68 -0.34 3.59
C GLU A 322 -8.70 0.80 3.31
N ALA A 323 -9.18 2.03 3.16
CA ALA A 323 -8.32 3.20 2.99
C ALA A 323 -7.37 3.40 4.18
N VAL A 324 -7.85 3.17 5.41
CA VAL A 324 -7.04 3.29 6.63
C VAL A 324 -5.99 2.19 6.74
N ILE A 325 -6.33 0.93 6.45
CA ILE A 325 -5.39 -0.19 6.54
C ILE A 325 -4.37 -0.16 5.38
N SER A 326 -4.81 0.19 4.17
CA SER A 326 -3.94 0.28 2.99
C SER A 326 -3.02 1.49 3.04
N GLY A 327 -3.53 2.67 3.41
CA GLY A 327 -2.74 3.88 3.70
C GLY A 327 -2.04 3.84 5.06
N GLY A 328 -2.27 2.79 5.84
CA GLY A 328 -1.82 2.58 7.21
C GLY A 328 -0.36 2.18 7.40
N ARG A 329 0.25 1.70 6.33
CA ARG A 329 1.56 1.03 6.32
C ARG A 329 2.73 2.02 6.19
N THR A 330 2.46 3.20 5.65
CA THR A 330 3.44 4.30 5.48
C THR A 330 2.70 5.60 5.73
N ARG A 331 2.77 6.10 6.96
CA ARG A 331 1.91 7.20 7.43
C ARG A 331 2.65 8.43 7.88
N ASP A 332 3.88 8.24 8.33
CA ASP A 332 4.67 9.25 8.98
C ASP A 332 6.16 9.01 8.73
N ALA A 333 6.97 10.00 9.08
CA ALA A 333 8.42 9.92 8.99
C ALA A 333 8.99 8.68 9.72
N ARG A 334 8.43 8.30 10.87
CA ARG A 334 8.91 7.13 11.64
C ARG A 334 8.77 5.83 10.85
N THR A 335 7.65 5.61 10.16
CA THR A 335 7.47 4.42 9.30
C THR A 335 8.42 4.41 8.10
N VAL A 336 8.76 5.60 7.56
CA VAL A 336 9.76 5.71 6.49
C VAL A 336 11.17 5.45 7.02
N ASP A 337 11.52 6.01 8.18
CA ASP A 337 12.81 5.78 8.85
C ASP A 337 12.99 4.29 9.16
N ARG A 338 11.96 3.63 9.68
CA ARG A 338 12.00 2.19 9.95
C ARG A 338 12.17 1.38 8.66
N MET A 339 11.55 1.78 7.56
CA MET A 339 11.75 1.14 6.26
C MET A 339 13.17 1.39 5.73
N ALA A 340 13.73 2.58 5.93
CA ALA A 340 15.11 2.90 5.54
C ALA A 340 16.12 2.02 6.28
N GLU A 341 15.96 1.85 7.60
CA GLU A 341 16.78 0.93 8.40
C GLU A 341 16.72 -0.52 7.88
N LEU A 342 15.53 -0.98 7.49
CA LEU A 342 15.36 -2.33 6.94
C LEU A 342 16.02 -2.47 5.57
N LEU A 343 15.90 -1.46 4.71
CA LEU A 343 16.57 -1.44 3.41
C LEU A 343 18.09 -1.49 3.58
N GLU A 344 18.68 -0.65 4.43
CA GLU A 344 20.13 -0.67 4.69
C GLU A 344 20.62 -2.01 5.25
N ALA A 345 19.80 -2.71 6.02
CA ALA A 345 20.17 -3.98 6.64
C ALA A 345 20.05 -5.19 5.70
N HIS A 346 19.14 -5.16 4.74
CA HIS A 346 18.70 -6.35 3.99
C HIS A 346 18.72 -6.21 2.47
N VAL A 347 18.99 -5.01 1.94
CA VAL A 347 18.96 -4.71 0.51
C VAL A 347 20.27 -4.04 0.10
N ASP A 348 20.75 -4.33 -1.11
CA ASP A 348 21.85 -3.62 -1.74
C ASP A 348 21.42 -2.20 -2.15
N VAL A 349 21.37 -1.31 -1.16
CA VAL A 349 20.99 0.10 -1.34
C VAL A 349 21.96 0.84 -2.26
N ASP A 350 23.24 0.46 -2.31
CA ASP A 350 24.25 1.10 -3.17
C ASP A 350 23.97 0.87 -4.66
N ALA A 351 23.31 -0.23 -5.02
CA ALA A 351 22.81 -0.45 -6.37
C ALA A 351 21.53 0.34 -6.67
N LEU A 352 20.85 0.84 -5.63
CA LEU A 352 19.55 1.52 -5.71
C LEU A 352 19.62 3.05 -5.69
N VAL A 353 20.61 3.62 -4.99
CA VAL A 353 20.77 5.07 -4.81
C VAL A 353 22.20 5.53 -5.01
#